data_AF-A0A9Q8WEN1-F1
#
_entry.id   AF-A0A9Q8WEN1-F1
#
_cell.length_a   1.000
_cell.length_b   1.000
_cell.length_c   1.000
_cell.angle_alpha   90.00
_cell.angle_beta   90.00
_cell.angle_gamma   90.00
#
_symmetry.space_group_name_H-M   'P 1'
#
loop_
_entity.id
_entity.type
_entity.pdbx_description
1 polymer ?
#
loop_
_entity_poly.entity_id
_entity_poly.type
_entity_poly.pdbx_seq_one_letter_code
_entity_poly.pdbx_strand_id
1 'polypeptide(L)'
;MTDDAMVDSTVPEDVAQVTDGDVAMEEAEAPAPAPAAEEKSEVKLDDLFADADSDDEFPSSRPQDAPSSSPDGVLTPPSPTDVADLKASDPEVMRSFYQRLFPWRYLFQWLNHSPSPTNDFGHREFAFTLQNDAYLRYQSFASHDLLRKDVLRLMPSRFEIGPVYTTNPRDRKTLRNASAFKPLAKELCFDIDLTDYDDIRTCCDKANICNKCWQFITMAIKVVDVALRDDFGFKHIMWVYSGRRGAHAWVCDKKARTMGDQMRRSIAGYLEVLKGGAQSGKKVNLWRPLHPHVSRSLDTLKSHFQEDVLEAQDPWASNERAERLLQLLPDKDLNESLRKKWDAAPGRSSIAKWADIDTVAKSGASKKLDAKALLEAKQDIVLEYTYPRLDIEVSKKLNHLLKSPFVVHPGTGRVCVPIDTKRLEDFDPLAVPTVQSLLAEIDAWKGGGEDAEGAGSQQKSVQDWEKTSLKPYVEQFRSFVIGLMKDERDVKVKREREEDSMEF
;
A
#
# COMPACT_ATOMS: atom_id res chain seq x y z
N MET A 1 44.62 44.55 18.32
CA MET A 1 44.84 45.71 17.43
C MET A 1 43.56 45.87 16.64
N THR A 2 42.92 47.04 16.73
CA THR A 2 41.81 47.54 15.89
C THR A 2 40.54 46.66 15.83
N ASP A 3 39.35 47.11 16.24
CA ASP A 3 38.58 48.31 15.83
C ASP A 3 38.21 48.22 14.32
N ASP A 4 36.99 48.50 13.82
CA ASP A 4 35.71 48.94 14.43
C ASP A 4 34.55 48.33 13.55
N ALA A 5 33.23 48.58 13.61
CA ALA A 5 32.39 49.60 14.26
C ALA A 5 30.92 49.10 14.46
N MET A 6 30.07 49.94 15.07
CA MET A 6 28.60 49.78 15.15
C MET A 6 27.87 50.48 13.99
N VAL A 7 26.63 50.06 13.68
CA VAL A 7 25.50 50.98 13.41
C VAL A 7 24.22 50.40 13.99
N ASP A 8 23.44 51.23 14.69
CA ASP A 8 22.06 50.99 15.14
C ASP A 8 21.14 52.07 14.53
N SER A 9 19.85 51.78 14.32
CA SER A 9 18.79 52.78 14.12
C SER A 9 17.38 52.18 14.18
N THR A 10 16.53 52.84 14.97
CA THR A 10 15.19 52.46 15.39
C THR A 10 14.05 52.78 14.39
N VAL A 11 12.85 52.29 14.72
CA VAL A 11 11.52 52.64 14.15
C VAL A 11 11.19 54.15 14.34
N PRO A 12 10.15 54.67 13.67
CA PRO A 12 8.87 54.90 14.40
C PRO A 12 7.57 54.61 13.61
N GLU A 13 6.45 54.56 14.35
CA GLU A 13 5.07 54.54 13.84
C GLU A 13 4.43 55.94 13.92
N ASP A 14 3.52 56.28 12.99
CA ASP A 14 2.26 57.03 13.17
C ASP A 14 1.56 57.12 11.79
N VAL A 15 0.31 56.69 11.58
CA VAL A 15 -0.99 57.26 12.01
C VAL A 15 -1.37 58.56 11.30
N ALA A 16 -2.34 58.47 10.39
CA ALA A 16 -3.24 59.57 9.99
C ALA A 16 -4.55 59.02 9.41
N GLN A 17 -5.70 59.40 9.98
CA GLN A 17 -7.02 59.17 9.39
C GLN A 17 -7.43 60.36 8.52
N VAL A 18 -8.25 60.13 7.49
CA VAL A 18 -9.01 61.17 6.80
C VAL A 18 -10.41 60.64 6.47
N THR A 19 -11.44 61.18 7.12
CA THR A 19 -12.84 61.17 6.64
C THR A 19 -12.99 62.30 5.59
N ASP A 20 -14.03 62.42 4.77
CA ASP A 20 -15.45 62.11 4.96
C ASP A 20 -16.16 62.06 3.58
N GLY A 21 -17.44 61.67 3.51
CA GLY A 21 -18.14 61.62 2.21
C GLY A 21 -19.56 61.02 2.17
N ASP A 22 -20.49 61.56 2.94
CA ASP A 22 -21.93 61.19 2.87
C ASP A 22 -22.56 61.36 1.48
N VAL A 23 -23.34 60.35 1.06
CA VAL A 23 -24.56 60.52 0.24
C VAL A 23 -25.60 59.52 0.76
N ALA A 24 -26.82 60.00 1.02
CA ALA A 24 -27.94 59.21 1.57
C ALA A 24 -29.19 59.31 0.69
N MET A 25 -30.29 58.68 1.14
CA MET A 25 -31.58 58.43 0.45
C MET A 25 -31.49 57.24 -0.53
N GLU A 26 -32.52 56.39 -0.69
CA GLU A 26 -33.92 56.53 -0.28
C GLU A 26 -34.54 55.14 0.10
N GLU A 27 -35.53 55.10 1.00
CA GLU A 27 -36.24 53.87 1.39
C GLU A 27 -37.45 53.58 0.48
N ALA A 28 -37.72 52.30 0.18
CA ALA A 28 -38.98 51.87 -0.43
C ALA A 28 -39.40 50.43 -0.04
N GLU A 29 -40.50 50.36 0.72
CA GLU A 29 -41.54 49.33 0.79
C GLU A 29 -41.23 47.81 0.82
N ALA A 30 -41.73 47.16 1.88
CA ALA A 30 -42.26 45.79 1.87
C ALA A 30 -43.69 45.86 2.49
N PRO A 31 -44.68 45.00 2.16
CA PRO A 31 -44.58 43.57 2.55
C PRO A 31 -45.37 42.50 1.73
N ALA A 32 -44.93 41.24 1.90
CA ALA A 32 -45.75 40.00 1.95
C ALA A 32 -46.52 39.52 0.68
N PRO A 33 -47.03 38.26 0.66
CA PRO A 33 -46.70 37.07 1.47
C PRO A 33 -46.15 35.89 0.63
N ALA A 34 -45.70 34.82 1.29
CA ALA A 34 -45.21 33.59 0.62
C ALA A 34 -46.33 32.63 0.18
N PRO A 35 -46.15 31.89 -0.93
CA PRO A 35 -46.92 30.67 -1.23
C PRO A 35 -46.37 29.45 -0.47
N ALA A 36 -47.14 28.36 -0.47
CA ALA A 36 -46.94 27.17 0.36
C ALA A 36 -45.65 26.39 0.10
N ALA A 37 -45.23 25.60 1.09
CA ALA A 37 -44.20 24.58 0.93
C ALA A 37 -44.74 23.37 0.14
N GLU A 38 -44.00 22.92 -0.86
CA GLU A 38 -44.21 21.63 -1.50
C GLU A 38 -43.47 20.53 -0.74
N GLU A 39 -44.11 19.37 -0.56
CA GLU A 39 -43.53 18.22 0.13
C GLU A 39 -42.39 17.61 -0.70
N LYS A 40 -41.16 17.63 -0.18
CA LYS A 40 -40.05 16.87 -0.76
C LYS A 40 -40.25 15.39 -0.49
N SER A 41 -40.67 14.65 -1.51
CA SER A 41 -40.63 13.18 -1.51
C SER A 41 -39.19 12.69 -1.28
N GLU A 42 -38.99 11.79 -0.32
CA GLU A 42 -37.70 11.11 -0.13
C GLU A 42 -37.42 10.15 -1.29
N VAL A 43 -36.72 10.63 -2.31
CA VAL A 43 -36.15 9.78 -3.37
C VAL A 43 -35.00 8.98 -2.76
N LYS A 44 -35.12 7.65 -2.72
CA LYS A 44 -34.07 6.77 -2.22
C LYS A 44 -32.87 6.80 -3.17
N LEU A 45 -31.68 6.84 -2.59
CA LEU A 45 -30.41 6.91 -3.32
C LEU A 45 -30.06 5.63 -4.11
N ASP A 46 -30.80 4.54 -3.88
CA ASP A 46 -30.57 3.24 -4.53
C ASP A 46 -31.09 3.20 -5.98
N ASP A 47 -32.19 3.90 -6.28
CA ASP A 47 -32.85 3.85 -7.60
C ASP A 47 -32.06 4.59 -8.70
N LEU A 48 -31.20 5.54 -8.32
CA LEU A 48 -30.36 6.35 -9.24
C LEU A 48 -29.21 5.56 -9.91
N PHE A 49 -29.10 4.25 -9.66
CA PHE A 49 -28.05 3.38 -10.21
C PHE A 49 -28.57 2.23 -11.09
N ALA A 50 -29.88 2.14 -11.34
CA ALA A 50 -30.45 1.11 -12.20
C ALA A 50 -30.23 1.37 -13.71
N ASP A 51 -30.47 2.61 -14.16
CA ASP A 51 -30.61 2.95 -15.59
C ASP A 51 -29.27 3.16 -16.33
N ALA A 52 -28.17 2.62 -15.82
CA ALA A 52 -26.83 2.69 -16.44
C ALA A 52 -26.33 1.34 -17.00
N ASP A 53 -27.06 0.25 -16.80
CA ASP A 53 -26.69 -1.11 -17.24
C ASP A 53 -27.28 -1.45 -18.63
N SER A 54 -27.08 -0.58 -19.62
CA SER A 54 -27.56 -0.75 -21.01
C SER A 54 -26.42 -1.03 -22.00
N ASP A 55 -25.76 -2.18 -21.84
CA ASP A 55 -24.75 -2.69 -22.79
C ASP A 55 -25.42 -3.53 -23.92
N ASP A 56 -25.83 -2.86 -25.00
CA ASP A 56 -26.25 -3.49 -26.27
C ASP A 56 -25.19 -3.23 -27.37
N GLU A 57 -24.99 -4.20 -28.29
CA GLU A 57 -23.91 -4.37 -29.31
C GLU A 57 -22.78 -5.35 -28.90
N PHE A 58 -22.50 -6.49 -29.58
CA PHE A 58 -23.09 -7.15 -30.76
C PHE A 58 -23.12 -8.69 -30.56
N PRO A 59 -24.04 -9.43 -31.22
CA PRO A 59 -24.03 -10.90 -31.24
C PRO A 59 -22.93 -11.50 -32.12
N SER A 60 -22.37 -12.64 -31.69
CA SER A 60 -21.37 -13.40 -32.46
C SER A 60 -22.03 -14.23 -33.57
N SER A 61 -21.86 -13.82 -34.83
CA SER A 61 -22.44 -14.49 -36.01
C SER A 61 -21.60 -15.68 -36.48
N ARG A 62 -22.20 -16.89 -36.48
CA ARG A 62 -21.60 -18.16 -36.91
C ARG A 62 -22.05 -18.56 -38.32
N PRO A 63 -21.16 -18.65 -39.33
CA PRO A 63 -21.52 -19.19 -40.64
C PRO A 63 -21.72 -20.72 -40.61
N GLN A 64 -22.52 -21.24 -41.54
CA GLN A 64 -22.65 -22.68 -41.82
C GLN A 64 -22.21 -23.04 -43.25
N ASP A 65 -21.46 -24.13 -43.34
CA ASP A 65 -21.47 -25.17 -44.37
C ASP A 65 -21.32 -24.80 -45.88
N ALA A 66 -20.08 -24.91 -46.37
CA ALA A 66 -19.77 -25.37 -47.73
C ALA A 66 -18.42 -26.14 -47.74
N PRO A 67 -18.22 -27.24 -48.50
CA PRO A 67 -17.07 -28.14 -48.32
C PRO A 67 -15.95 -28.00 -49.38
N SER A 68 -14.69 -28.28 -49.00
CA SER A 68 -13.81 -29.31 -49.59
C SER A 68 -12.28 -29.04 -49.45
N SER A 69 -11.50 -30.13 -49.39
CA SER A 69 -10.03 -30.25 -49.64
C SER A 69 -9.04 -29.41 -48.82
N SER A 70 -8.33 -30.09 -47.91
CA SER A 70 -7.00 -29.76 -47.36
C SER A 70 -5.88 -29.97 -48.43
N PRO A 71 -4.60 -29.57 -48.22
CA PRO A 71 -3.74 -30.14 -47.16
C PRO A 71 -2.98 -29.15 -46.27
N ASP A 72 -2.66 -29.64 -45.06
CA ASP A 72 -1.46 -29.44 -44.23
C ASP A 72 -0.90 -28.03 -43.94
N GLY A 73 -0.84 -27.69 -42.64
CA GLY A 73 -0.04 -26.54 -42.16
C GLY A 73 -0.54 -25.81 -40.91
N VAL A 74 -1.66 -26.21 -40.30
CA VAL A 74 -2.25 -25.48 -39.15
C VAL A 74 -1.88 -26.13 -37.83
N LEU A 75 -1.22 -25.36 -36.95
CA LEU A 75 -1.04 -25.73 -35.55
C LEU A 75 -2.40 -25.72 -34.83
N THR A 76 -2.75 -26.84 -34.20
CA THR A 76 -3.89 -26.89 -33.26
C THR A 76 -3.62 -25.98 -32.06
N PRO A 77 -4.64 -25.26 -31.54
CA PRO A 77 -4.55 -24.69 -30.20
C PRO A 77 -4.26 -25.79 -29.17
N PRO A 78 -3.47 -25.53 -28.11
CA PRO A 78 -3.27 -26.49 -27.03
C PRO A 78 -4.59 -26.78 -26.30
N SER A 79 -4.64 -27.94 -25.62
CA SER A 79 -5.83 -28.36 -24.89
C SER A 79 -5.95 -27.61 -23.55
N PRO A 80 -7.16 -27.41 -22.99
CA PRO A 80 -7.32 -26.73 -21.70
C PRO A 80 -6.49 -27.35 -20.56
N THR A 81 -6.23 -28.65 -20.62
CA THR A 81 -5.40 -29.39 -19.66
C THR A 81 -3.94 -28.95 -19.63
N ASP A 82 -3.40 -28.43 -20.73
CA ASP A 82 -1.95 -28.20 -20.88
C ASP A 82 -1.46 -26.95 -20.12
N VAL A 83 -2.37 -25.99 -19.85
CA VAL A 83 -2.03 -24.66 -19.31
C VAL A 83 -1.68 -24.71 -17.81
N ALA A 84 -2.18 -25.72 -17.07
CA ALA A 84 -1.91 -25.86 -15.64
C ALA A 84 -0.47 -26.31 -15.33
N ASP A 85 0.14 -27.11 -16.23
CA ASP A 85 1.52 -27.59 -16.11
C ASP A 85 2.56 -26.55 -16.57
N LEU A 86 2.13 -25.45 -17.19
CA LEU A 86 3.01 -24.36 -17.60
C LEU A 86 3.53 -23.55 -16.41
N LYS A 87 4.72 -22.95 -16.60
CA LYS A 87 5.33 -22.07 -15.59
C LYS A 87 4.55 -20.76 -15.48
N ALA A 88 4.50 -20.18 -14.28
CA ALA A 88 3.81 -18.92 -14.05
C ALA A 88 4.39 -17.72 -14.84
N SER A 89 5.65 -17.84 -15.31
CA SER A 89 6.30 -16.86 -16.19
C SER A 89 5.95 -17.04 -17.67
N ASP A 90 5.14 -18.04 -18.02
CA ASP A 90 4.81 -18.34 -19.41
C ASP A 90 3.91 -17.26 -20.03
N PRO A 91 4.19 -16.76 -21.24
CA PRO A 91 3.38 -15.74 -21.89
C PRO A 91 1.90 -16.13 -22.11
N GLU A 92 1.57 -17.42 -22.25
CA GLU A 92 0.19 -17.87 -22.48
C GLU A 92 -0.63 -17.94 -21.18
N VAL A 93 0.00 -18.42 -20.10
CA VAL A 93 -0.54 -18.36 -18.73
C VAL A 93 -0.82 -16.90 -18.33
N MET A 94 0.18 -16.02 -18.51
CA MET A 94 0.08 -14.60 -18.18
C MET A 94 -0.93 -13.86 -19.08
N ARG A 95 -1.01 -14.20 -20.37
CA ARG A 95 -2.04 -13.70 -21.30
C ARG A 95 -3.43 -14.07 -20.82
N SER A 96 -3.66 -15.33 -20.47
CA SER A 96 -4.96 -15.83 -20.01
C SER A 96 -5.43 -15.10 -18.77
N PHE A 97 -4.53 -14.90 -17.78
CA PHE A 97 -4.81 -14.12 -16.58
C PHE A 97 -5.15 -12.65 -16.87
N TYR A 98 -4.30 -11.94 -17.61
CA TYR A 98 -4.56 -10.54 -17.95
C TYR A 98 -5.76 -10.35 -18.89
N GLN A 99 -6.18 -11.38 -19.62
CA GLN A 99 -7.35 -11.33 -20.50
C GLN A 99 -8.66 -11.58 -19.73
N ARG A 100 -8.68 -12.54 -18.79
CA ARG A 100 -9.89 -13.08 -18.12
C ARG A 100 -10.09 -12.60 -16.68
N LEU A 101 -9.01 -12.51 -15.90
CA LEU A 101 -9.05 -12.42 -14.43
C LEU A 101 -8.66 -11.05 -13.86
N PHE A 102 -7.81 -10.29 -14.54
CA PHE A 102 -7.30 -9.03 -13.98
C PHE A 102 -8.41 -7.95 -13.88
N PRO A 103 -8.60 -7.27 -12.72
CA PRO A 103 -9.71 -6.34 -12.47
C PRO A 103 -9.52 -4.94 -13.10
N TRP A 104 -9.43 -4.88 -14.43
CA TRP A 104 -9.12 -3.68 -15.21
C TRP A 104 -9.96 -2.44 -14.87
N ARG A 105 -11.30 -2.61 -14.77
CA ARG A 105 -12.24 -1.52 -14.46
C ARG A 105 -12.00 -0.93 -13.08
N TYR A 106 -11.77 -1.78 -12.06
CA TYR A 106 -11.50 -1.33 -10.70
C TYR A 106 -10.11 -0.71 -10.54
N LEU A 107 -9.08 -1.23 -11.24
CA LEU A 107 -7.75 -0.59 -11.27
C LEU A 107 -7.83 0.83 -11.87
N PHE A 108 -8.60 1.01 -12.95
CA PHE A 108 -8.84 2.32 -13.53
C PHE A 108 -9.62 3.23 -12.58
N GLN A 109 -10.77 2.79 -12.05
CA GLN A 109 -11.58 3.59 -11.12
C GLN A 109 -10.79 4.01 -9.87
N TRP A 110 -9.93 3.14 -9.35
CA TRP A 110 -8.98 3.45 -8.28
C TRP A 110 -8.06 4.60 -8.66
N LEU A 111 -7.30 4.46 -9.75
CA LEU A 111 -6.24 5.41 -10.14
C LEU A 111 -6.76 6.71 -10.75
N ASN A 112 -7.99 6.69 -11.29
CA ASN A 112 -8.69 7.81 -11.91
C ASN A 112 -9.56 8.60 -10.91
N HIS A 113 -9.83 8.03 -9.73
CA HIS A 113 -10.66 8.61 -8.66
C HIS A 113 -12.08 9.03 -9.11
N SER A 114 -12.57 8.42 -10.19
CA SER A 114 -13.77 8.82 -10.93
C SER A 114 -14.23 7.65 -11.82
N PRO A 115 -15.55 7.48 -12.07
CA PRO A 115 -16.05 6.51 -13.04
C PRO A 115 -15.71 6.90 -14.48
N SER A 116 -15.65 8.21 -14.79
CA SER A 116 -15.39 8.75 -16.13
C SER A 116 -13.93 9.21 -16.25
N PRO A 117 -13.24 9.01 -17.39
CA PRO A 117 -11.82 9.35 -17.56
C PRO A 117 -11.45 10.78 -17.19
N THR A 118 -10.31 10.94 -16.51
CA THR A 118 -9.71 12.22 -16.12
C THR A 118 -8.19 12.20 -16.32
N ASN A 119 -7.54 13.35 -16.08
CA ASN A 119 -6.08 13.46 -16.11
C ASN A 119 -5.39 12.62 -15.03
N ASP A 120 -6.07 12.25 -13.93
CA ASP A 120 -5.50 11.36 -12.89
C ASP A 120 -5.20 9.94 -13.41
N PHE A 121 -5.80 9.55 -14.55
CA PHE A 121 -5.40 8.38 -15.32
C PHE A 121 -4.63 8.77 -16.59
N GLY A 122 -5.13 9.73 -17.38
CA GLY A 122 -4.56 10.13 -18.67
C GLY A 122 -3.12 10.67 -18.62
N HIS A 123 -2.73 11.33 -17.52
CA HIS A 123 -1.37 11.82 -17.29
C HIS A 123 -0.57 10.96 -16.30
N ARG A 124 -1.07 9.79 -15.91
CA ARG A 124 -0.38 8.89 -14.98
C ARG A 124 0.72 8.11 -15.69
N GLU A 125 1.91 8.08 -15.08
CA GLU A 125 2.98 7.19 -15.54
C GLU A 125 2.72 5.75 -15.10
N PHE A 126 2.83 4.84 -16.06
CA PHE A 126 3.07 3.42 -15.85
C PHE A 126 4.48 3.08 -16.38
N ALA A 127 5.15 2.15 -15.71
CA ALA A 127 6.38 1.53 -16.23
C ALA A 127 6.17 0.02 -16.40
N PHE A 128 6.61 -0.52 -17.53
CA PHE A 128 6.52 -1.95 -17.84
C PHE A 128 7.91 -2.57 -17.82
N THR A 129 8.09 -3.67 -17.08
CA THR A 129 9.25 -4.55 -17.25
C THR A 129 8.86 -5.68 -18.20
N LEU A 130 9.56 -5.83 -19.32
CA LEU A 130 9.33 -6.93 -20.26
C LEU A 130 10.02 -8.22 -19.82
N GLN A 131 9.75 -9.33 -20.52
CA GLN A 131 10.35 -10.65 -20.22
C GLN A 131 11.87 -10.71 -20.50
N ASN A 132 12.42 -9.73 -21.23
CA ASN A 132 13.85 -9.55 -21.49
C ASN A 132 14.45 -8.42 -20.63
N ASP A 133 13.84 -8.14 -19.46
CA ASP A 133 14.18 -7.06 -18.52
C ASP A 133 14.20 -5.63 -19.09
N ALA A 134 13.76 -5.42 -20.34
CA ALA A 134 13.64 -4.09 -20.91
C ALA A 134 12.60 -3.26 -20.15
N TYR A 135 13.02 -2.10 -19.63
CA TYR A 135 12.22 -1.27 -18.72
C TYR A 135 11.65 -0.04 -19.44
N LEU A 136 10.36 -0.09 -19.77
CA LEU A 136 9.65 0.93 -20.51
C LEU A 136 8.91 1.89 -19.57
N ARG A 137 9.62 2.93 -19.10
CA ARG A 137 9.02 4.03 -18.33
C ARG A 137 8.14 4.96 -19.16
N TYR A 138 7.41 5.85 -18.47
CA TYR A 138 6.60 6.93 -19.05
C TYR A 138 5.56 6.43 -20.08
N GLN A 139 4.99 5.26 -19.86
CA GLN A 139 3.76 4.86 -20.52
C GLN A 139 2.57 5.55 -19.84
N SER A 140 1.49 5.73 -20.58
CA SER A 140 0.24 6.35 -20.12
C SER A 140 -0.88 5.90 -21.06
N PHE A 141 -2.13 5.99 -20.58
CA PHE A 141 -3.32 5.45 -21.24
C PHE A 141 -4.53 6.33 -20.87
N ALA A 142 -5.48 6.53 -21.78
CA ALA A 142 -6.69 7.32 -21.49
C ALA A 142 -7.83 6.48 -20.86
N SER A 143 -7.80 5.15 -20.99
CA SER A 143 -8.81 4.23 -20.46
C SER A 143 -8.19 2.89 -20.07
N HIS A 144 -8.94 2.05 -19.32
CA HIS A 144 -8.50 0.69 -19.01
C HIS A 144 -8.29 -0.17 -20.25
N ASP A 145 -9.03 0.03 -21.34
CA ASP A 145 -8.92 -0.81 -22.53
C ASP A 145 -7.64 -0.53 -23.32
N LEU A 146 -7.17 0.72 -23.33
CA LEU A 146 -5.85 1.06 -23.88
C LEU A 146 -4.72 0.45 -23.06
N LEU A 147 -4.83 0.47 -21.72
CA LEU A 147 -3.88 -0.21 -20.82
C LEU A 147 -3.90 -1.74 -21.03
N ARG A 148 -5.09 -2.36 -21.00
CA ARG A 148 -5.32 -3.79 -21.22
C ARG A 148 -4.78 -4.25 -22.57
N LYS A 149 -5.06 -3.49 -23.64
CA LYS A 149 -4.55 -3.75 -25.00
C LYS A 149 -3.03 -3.75 -25.04
N ASP A 150 -2.37 -2.77 -24.43
CA ASP A 150 -0.90 -2.70 -24.45
C ASP A 150 -0.24 -3.72 -23.52
N VAL A 151 -0.85 -4.08 -22.37
CA VAL A 151 -0.39 -5.20 -21.53
C VAL A 151 -0.54 -6.53 -22.27
N LEU A 152 -1.68 -6.81 -22.91
CA LEU A 152 -1.87 -8.04 -23.71
C LEU A 152 -0.99 -8.09 -24.97
N ARG A 153 -0.55 -6.93 -25.49
CA ARG A 153 0.35 -6.83 -26.65
C ARG A 153 1.82 -7.00 -26.28
N LEU A 154 2.28 -6.43 -25.16
CA LEU A 154 3.68 -6.44 -24.73
C LEU A 154 4.03 -7.57 -23.75
N MET A 155 3.01 -8.14 -23.09
CA MET A 155 3.09 -9.17 -22.04
C MET A 155 4.21 -8.95 -21.01
N PRO A 156 4.19 -7.81 -20.29
CA PRO A 156 5.21 -7.49 -19.29
C PRO A 156 5.24 -8.50 -18.12
N SER A 157 6.44 -8.78 -17.61
CA SER A 157 6.65 -9.63 -16.44
C SER A 157 6.11 -8.98 -15.15
N ARG A 158 6.08 -7.64 -15.12
CA ARG A 158 5.33 -6.82 -14.15
C ARG A 158 5.10 -5.41 -14.70
N PHE A 159 4.16 -4.68 -14.12
CA PHE A 159 4.05 -3.23 -14.29
C PHE A 159 3.95 -2.48 -12.95
N GLU A 160 4.41 -1.25 -12.98
CA GLU A 160 4.61 -0.36 -11.84
C GLU A 160 3.86 0.96 -12.08
N ILE A 161 3.28 1.53 -11.03
CA ILE A 161 2.44 2.74 -11.07
C ILE A 161 3.23 3.92 -10.48
N GLY A 162 3.36 4.96 -11.29
CA GLY A 162 3.99 6.22 -10.97
C GLY A 162 2.98 7.34 -10.69
N PRO A 163 3.44 8.60 -10.68
CA PRO A 163 2.59 9.76 -10.44
C PRO A 163 1.74 10.15 -11.65
N VAL A 164 0.71 10.96 -11.37
CA VAL A 164 0.04 11.85 -12.30
C VAL A 164 0.97 13.04 -12.59
N TYR A 165 1.19 13.36 -13.86
CA TYR A 165 1.99 14.50 -14.30
C TYR A 165 1.15 15.70 -14.75
N THR A 166 1.79 16.86 -14.90
CA THR A 166 1.21 18.08 -15.53
C THR A 166 0.68 17.86 -16.95
N THR A 167 1.24 16.88 -17.67
CA THR A 167 0.95 16.58 -19.07
C THR A 167 1.31 15.12 -19.34
N ASN A 168 0.76 14.54 -20.41
CA ASN A 168 0.97 13.16 -20.84
C ASN A 168 2.45 12.70 -20.78
N PRO A 169 2.80 11.68 -19.97
CA PRO A 169 4.16 11.14 -19.85
C PRO A 169 4.83 10.71 -21.17
N ARG A 170 4.04 10.25 -22.14
CA ARG A 170 4.55 9.86 -23.47
C ARG A 170 5.08 11.07 -24.25
N ASP A 171 4.42 12.22 -24.11
CA ASP A 171 4.71 13.44 -24.84
C ASP A 171 5.79 14.30 -24.19
N ARG A 172 6.33 13.93 -23.02
CA ARG A 172 7.35 14.69 -22.28
C ARG A 172 8.57 15.15 -23.11
N LYS A 173 8.87 14.47 -24.22
CA LYS A 173 9.96 14.79 -25.16
C LYS A 173 9.64 15.91 -26.16
N THR A 174 8.36 16.27 -26.35
CA THR A 174 7.94 17.34 -27.27
C THR A 174 7.80 18.70 -26.59
N LEU A 175 7.85 18.72 -25.25
CA LEU A 175 7.69 19.91 -24.43
C LEU A 175 8.89 20.86 -24.59
N ARG A 176 8.62 22.10 -25.03
CA ARG A 176 9.63 23.16 -25.23
C ARG A 176 10.41 23.52 -23.95
N ASN A 177 9.79 23.33 -22.78
CA ASN A 177 10.42 23.53 -21.48
C ASN A 177 10.29 22.25 -20.65
N ALA A 178 11.40 21.53 -20.44
CA ALA A 178 11.42 20.30 -19.66
C ALA A 178 10.97 20.50 -18.20
N SER A 179 11.18 21.69 -17.60
CA SER A 179 10.76 21.98 -16.22
C SER A 179 9.23 22.09 -16.06
N ALA A 180 8.47 22.19 -17.17
CA ALA A 180 7.01 22.10 -17.13
C ALA A 180 6.52 20.66 -16.91
N PHE A 181 7.34 19.63 -17.17
CA PHE A 181 7.04 18.23 -16.88
C PHE A 181 7.38 17.89 -15.43
N LYS A 182 6.39 18.02 -14.54
CA LYS A 182 6.53 17.75 -13.10
C LYS A 182 5.39 16.85 -12.60
N PRO A 183 5.66 15.96 -11.64
CA PRO A 183 4.62 15.14 -11.05
C PRO A 183 3.76 16.00 -10.11
N LEU A 184 2.44 15.79 -10.12
CA LEU A 184 1.45 16.57 -9.38
C LEU A 184 0.85 15.79 -8.22
N ALA A 185 0.47 14.53 -8.47
CA ALA A 185 -0.18 13.68 -7.48
C ALA A 185 0.31 12.23 -7.59
N LYS A 186 0.48 11.58 -6.44
CA LYS A 186 0.74 10.14 -6.30
C LYS A 186 0.33 9.73 -4.90
N GLU A 187 -0.33 8.59 -4.79
CA GLU A 187 -0.59 7.89 -3.53
C GLU A 187 0.68 7.88 -2.65
N LEU A 188 0.55 8.04 -1.34
CA LEU A 188 1.69 7.85 -0.45
C LEU A 188 1.89 6.34 -0.27
N CYS A 189 3.07 5.86 -0.65
CA CYS A 189 3.41 4.45 -0.65
C CYS A 189 4.41 4.12 0.45
N PHE A 190 4.30 2.92 1.02
CA PHE A 190 5.31 2.29 1.87
C PHE A 190 5.59 0.89 1.35
N ASP A 191 6.81 0.39 1.51
CA ASP A 191 7.21 -0.98 1.17
C ASP A 191 7.95 -1.61 2.37
N ILE A 192 7.79 -2.92 2.53
CA ILE A 192 8.26 -3.73 3.66
C ILE A 192 8.68 -5.09 3.08
N ASP A 193 9.98 -5.41 3.04
CA ASP A 193 10.48 -6.70 2.57
C ASP A 193 11.15 -7.49 3.73
N LEU A 194 10.85 -8.78 3.83
CA LEU A 194 11.46 -9.67 4.83
C LEU A 194 13.00 -9.80 4.74
N THR A 195 13.67 -9.38 3.65
CA THR A 195 15.15 -9.26 3.67
C THR A 195 15.65 -8.25 4.68
N ASP A 196 14.89 -7.20 4.99
CA ASP A 196 15.33 -6.20 5.98
C ASP A 196 15.35 -6.76 7.40
N TYR A 197 14.85 -7.99 7.59
CA TYR A 197 14.77 -8.73 8.85
C TYR A 197 15.72 -9.96 8.87
N ASP A 198 16.56 -10.17 7.85
CA ASP A 198 17.48 -11.33 7.73
C ASP A 198 18.50 -11.45 8.88
N ASP A 199 18.80 -10.35 9.58
CA ASP A 199 19.68 -10.33 10.76
C ASP A 199 19.02 -10.86 12.04
N ILE A 200 17.68 -10.78 12.13
CA ILE A 200 16.92 -11.17 13.33
C ILE A 200 16.06 -12.43 13.12
N ARG A 201 15.57 -12.71 11.91
CA ARG A 201 14.89 -13.99 11.63
C ARG A 201 15.89 -15.16 11.57
N THR A 202 15.38 -16.37 11.77
CA THR A 202 16.15 -17.65 11.76
C THR A 202 15.49 -18.71 10.88
N CYS A 203 14.16 -18.67 10.75
CA CYS A 203 13.38 -19.75 10.13
C CYS A 203 13.48 -19.82 8.60
N CYS A 204 13.96 -18.75 7.96
CA CYS A 204 14.10 -18.59 6.51
C CYS A 204 15.23 -17.59 6.20
N ASP A 205 15.87 -17.72 5.03
CA ASP A 205 16.87 -16.78 4.54
C ASP A 205 16.40 -16.05 3.26
N LYS A 206 16.92 -14.83 3.03
CA LYS A 206 16.87 -14.12 1.74
C LYS A 206 15.47 -14.05 1.12
N ALA A 207 15.19 -14.92 0.15
CA ALA A 207 13.99 -14.90 -0.68
C ALA A 207 12.98 -16.01 -0.31
N ASN A 208 13.25 -16.76 0.76
CA ASN A 208 12.39 -17.77 1.36
C ASN A 208 11.49 -17.14 2.44
N ILE A 209 10.30 -17.71 2.64
CA ILE A 209 9.33 -17.28 3.65
C ILE A 209 8.57 -18.47 4.24
N CYS A 210 8.06 -18.29 5.45
CA CYS A 210 7.03 -19.11 6.07
C CYS A 210 6.27 -18.27 7.11
N ASN A 211 5.15 -18.78 7.62
CA ASN A 211 4.24 -18.00 8.46
C ASN A 211 4.90 -17.48 9.75
N LYS A 212 5.95 -18.16 10.26
CA LYS A 212 6.77 -17.69 11.38
C LYS A 212 7.49 -16.36 11.13
N CYS A 213 8.00 -16.11 9.92
CA CYS A 213 8.62 -14.82 9.58
C CYS A 213 7.63 -13.84 8.95
N TRP A 214 6.50 -14.32 8.41
CA TRP A 214 5.44 -13.43 7.96
C TRP A 214 4.91 -12.51 9.09
N GLN A 215 4.99 -12.94 10.35
CA GLN A 215 4.60 -12.11 11.48
C GLN A 215 5.39 -10.80 11.64
N PHE A 216 6.60 -10.68 11.04
CA PHE A 216 7.27 -9.37 10.92
C PHE A 216 6.51 -8.40 10.00
N ILE A 217 5.84 -8.90 8.95
CA ILE A 217 4.96 -8.10 8.10
C ILE A 217 3.66 -7.77 8.85
N THR A 218 3.08 -8.71 9.60
CA THR A 218 1.92 -8.44 10.47
C THR A 218 2.21 -7.32 11.48
N MET A 219 3.30 -7.42 12.24
CA MET A 219 3.76 -6.39 13.18
C MET A 219 3.93 -5.03 12.51
N ALA A 220 4.59 -5.00 11.34
CA ALA A 220 4.84 -3.80 10.58
C ALA A 220 3.55 -3.14 10.06
N ILE A 221 2.61 -3.93 9.52
CA ILE A 221 1.31 -3.44 9.06
C ILE A 221 0.51 -2.88 10.25
N LYS A 222 0.43 -3.57 11.40
CA LYS A 222 -0.28 -3.06 12.58
C LYS A 222 0.21 -1.67 12.99
N VAL A 223 1.52 -1.51 13.15
CA VAL A 223 2.11 -0.26 13.64
C VAL A 223 1.96 0.89 12.64
N VAL A 224 2.15 0.63 11.35
CA VAL A 224 2.04 1.65 10.30
C VAL A 224 0.58 2.01 10.01
N ASP A 225 -0.34 1.04 9.90
CA ASP A 225 -1.76 1.31 9.62
C ASP A 225 -2.41 2.12 10.75
N VAL A 226 -2.13 1.77 12.02
CA VAL A 226 -2.58 2.55 13.19
C VAL A 226 -2.00 3.96 13.18
N ALA A 227 -0.71 4.15 12.87
CA ALA A 227 -0.13 5.49 12.80
C ALA A 227 -0.74 6.35 11.67
N LEU A 228 -0.94 5.76 10.48
CA LEU A 228 -1.54 6.44 9.35
C LEU A 228 -3.00 6.83 9.61
N ARG A 229 -3.76 6.02 10.36
CA ARG A 229 -5.14 6.34 10.77
C ARG A 229 -5.20 7.33 11.91
N ASP A 230 -4.56 7.03 13.04
CA ASP A 230 -4.75 7.76 14.29
C ASP A 230 -3.95 9.07 14.32
N ASP A 231 -2.70 9.06 13.84
CA ASP A 231 -1.79 10.20 13.96
C ASP A 231 -1.92 11.17 12.77
N PHE A 232 -2.20 10.63 11.57
CA PHE A 232 -2.30 11.41 10.32
C PHE A 232 -3.73 11.53 9.75
N GLY A 233 -4.70 10.81 10.32
CA GLY A 233 -6.10 10.87 9.91
C GLY A 233 -6.36 10.39 8.48
N PHE A 234 -5.60 9.42 7.96
CA PHE A 234 -5.84 8.86 6.63
C PHE A 234 -6.90 7.75 6.69
N LYS A 235 -7.86 7.78 5.77
CA LYS A 235 -8.94 6.78 5.70
C LYS A 235 -8.61 5.65 4.72
N HIS A 236 -8.20 6.02 3.51
CA HIS A 236 -8.18 5.19 2.31
C HIS A 236 -6.80 4.55 2.14
N ILE A 237 -6.43 3.72 3.10
CA ILE A 237 -5.18 2.93 3.10
C ILE A 237 -5.50 1.52 2.60
N MET A 238 -4.87 1.12 1.50
CA MET A 238 -4.92 -0.26 0.99
C MET A 238 -3.55 -0.92 1.15
N TRP A 239 -3.52 -2.04 1.88
CA TRP A 239 -2.35 -2.92 1.96
C TRP A 239 -2.43 -4.02 0.92
N VAL A 240 -1.30 -4.36 0.30
CA VAL A 240 -1.21 -5.26 -0.85
C VAL A 240 0.01 -6.17 -0.69
N TYR A 241 -0.19 -7.48 -0.78
CA TYR A 241 0.88 -8.48 -0.78
C TYR A 241 1.79 -8.28 -2.00
N SER A 242 3.11 -8.30 -1.80
CA SER A 242 4.09 -8.08 -2.89
C SER A 242 4.21 -9.25 -3.88
N GLY A 243 3.40 -10.31 -3.70
CA GLY A 243 3.45 -11.56 -4.48
C GLY A 243 4.55 -12.52 -4.04
N ARG A 244 5.37 -12.15 -3.03
CA ARG A 244 6.41 -13.03 -2.48
C ARG A 244 6.59 -12.92 -0.97
N ARG A 245 7.19 -11.82 -0.48
CA ARG A 245 7.84 -11.77 0.85
C ARG A 245 7.73 -10.41 1.56
N GLY A 246 6.71 -9.64 1.22
CA GLY A 246 6.53 -8.28 1.71
C GLY A 246 5.13 -7.75 1.44
N ALA A 247 4.88 -6.51 1.87
CA ALA A 247 3.61 -5.83 1.66
C ALA A 247 3.83 -4.34 1.33
N HIS A 248 3.03 -3.85 0.38
CA HIS A 248 3.00 -2.44 -0.02
C HIS A 248 1.76 -1.76 0.59
N ALA A 249 1.92 -0.56 1.16
CA ALA A 249 0.78 0.31 1.47
C ALA A 249 0.53 1.30 0.34
N TRP A 250 -0.74 1.62 0.10
CA TRP A 250 -1.20 2.68 -0.81
C TRP A 250 -2.18 3.58 -0.08
N VAL A 251 -1.72 4.75 0.37
CA VAL A 251 -2.56 5.78 1.01
C VAL A 251 -3.14 6.69 -0.08
N CYS A 252 -4.44 6.59 -0.29
CA CYS A 252 -5.14 7.10 -1.46
C CYS A 252 -5.98 8.37 -1.19
N ASP A 253 -6.09 8.81 0.07
CA ASP A 253 -6.72 10.08 0.47
C ASP A 253 -6.21 11.23 -0.39
N LYS A 254 -7.11 12.09 -0.91
CA LYS A 254 -6.75 13.25 -1.75
C LYS A 254 -5.62 14.09 -1.15
N LYS A 255 -5.69 14.39 0.16
CA LYS A 255 -4.65 15.09 0.92
C LYS A 255 -3.29 14.39 0.84
N ALA A 256 -3.25 13.06 0.87
CA ALA A 256 -2.04 12.27 0.75
C ALA A 256 -1.50 12.28 -0.68
N ARG A 257 -2.39 12.15 -1.68
CA ARG A 257 -2.01 12.11 -3.10
C ARG A 257 -1.27 13.39 -3.52
N THR A 258 -1.70 14.55 -3.03
CA THR A 258 -1.12 15.87 -3.36
C THR A 258 0.05 16.30 -2.47
N MET A 259 0.53 15.48 -1.53
CA MET A 259 1.67 15.88 -0.68
C MET A 259 2.96 15.98 -1.48
N GLY A 260 3.64 17.13 -1.39
CA GLY A 260 4.99 17.30 -1.92
C GLY A 260 6.05 16.52 -1.13
N ASP A 261 7.22 16.29 -1.74
CA ASP A 261 8.30 15.46 -1.18
C ASP A 261 8.72 15.82 0.26
N GLN A 262 8.61 17.09 0.67
CA GLN A 262 8.98 17.48 2.04
C GLN A 262 8.02 16.92 3.09
N MET A 263 6.71 16.96 2.84
CA MET A 263 5.71 16.34 3.72
C MET A 263 5.88 14.82 3.74
N ARG A 264 6.17 14.21 2.58
CA ARG A 264 6.47 12.78 2.47
C ARG A 264 7.71 12.39 3.29
N ARG A 265 8.80 13.16 3.19
CA ARG A 265 10.00 13.00 4.04
C ARG A 265 9.67 13.09 5.53
N SER A 266 8.82 14.02 5.95
CA SER A 266 8.41 14.16 7.35
C SER A 266 7.59 12.97 7.86
N ILE A 267 6.62 12.47 7.09
CA ILE A 267 5.83 11.29 7.47
C ILE A 267 6.70 10.03 7.51
N ALA A 268 7.57 9.85 6.51
CA ALA A 268 8.52 8.76 6.47
C ALA A 268 9.46 8.80 7.70
N GLY A 269 10.06 9.97 7.98
CA GLY A 269 10.97 10.17 9.11
C GLY A 269 10.31 10.09 10.50
N TYR A 270 8.98 10.23 10.59
CA TYR A 270 8.20 9.97 11.80
C TYR A 270 8.07 8.48 12.10
N LEU A 271 7.91 7.66 11.06
CA LEU A 271 7.83 6.20 11.15
C LEU A 271 9.21 5.52 11.18
N GLU A 272 10.27 6.20 10.75
CA GLU A 272 11.67 5.71 10.76
C GLU A 272 12.24 5.70 12.19
N VAL A 273 11.95 4.65 12.96
CA VAL A 273 12.49 4.46 14.34
C VAL A 273 13.86 3.80 14.36
N LEU A 274 14.10 2.76 13.54
CA LEU A 274 15.41 2.12 13.42
C LEU A 274 16.31 2.94 12.49
N LYS A 275 17.54 3.24 12.93
CA LYS A 275 18.52 4.03 12.18
C LYS A 275 19.90 3.40 12.24
N GLY A 276 20.40 2.98 11.07
CA GLY A 276 21.71 2.35 10.90
C GLY A 276 21.65 1.05 10.08
N GLY A 277 22.64 0.85 9.22
CA GLY A 277 22.73 -0.36 8.38
C GLY A 277 23.12 -1.61 9.18
N ALA A 278 23.20 -2.76 8.51
CA ALA A 278 23.51 -4.06 9.13
C ALA A 278 24.87 -4.13 9.86
N GLN A 279 25.82 -3.23 9.57
CA GLN A 279 27.12 -3.13 10.24
C GLN A 279 27.14 -2.13 11.42
N SER A 280 26.00 -1.49 11.75
CA SER A 280 25.93 -0.56 12.88
C SER A 280 25.85 -1.27 14.22
N GLY A 281 26.18 -0.53 15.29
CA GLY A 281 25.92 -0.94 16.68
C GLY A 281 24.42 -0.91 16.99
N LYS A 282 24.03 -0.29 18.10
CA LYS A 282 22.62 -0.10 18.48
C LYS A 282 21.84 0.62 17.36
N LYS A 283 20.78 0.00 16.82
CA LYS A 283 19.96 0.57 15.73
C LYS A 283 18.87 1.52 16.25
N VAL A 284 18.44 1.36 17.50
CA VAL A 284 17.40 2.19 18.13
C VAL A 284 18.04 3.21 19.05
N ASN A 285 18.01 4.49 18.66
CA ASN A 285 18.59 5.61 19.39
C ASN A 285 17.53 6.71 19.58
N LEU A 286 16.66 6.50 20.57
CA LEU A 286 15.47 7.31 20.80
C LEU A 286 15.59 8.20 22.03
N TRP A 287 15.16 9.45 21.89
CA TRP A 287 15.00 10.40 23.00
C TRP A 287 13.98 9.89 24.04
N ARG A 288 14.12 10.35 25.29
CA ARG A 288 13.30 9.94 26.43
C ARG A 288 12.74 11.18 27.15
N PRO A 289 11.45 11.22 27.54
CA PRO A 289 10.44 10.16 27.42
C PRO A 289 10.09 9.81 25.97
N LEU A 290 9.62 8.57 25.76
CA LEU A 290 9.28 8.08 24.43
C LEU A 290 8.08 8.85 23.84
N HIS A 291 8.18 9.16 22.54
CA HIS A 291 7.09 9.78 21.79
C HIS A 291 5.84 8.88 21.80
N PRO A 292 4.60 9.41 21.92
CA PRO A 292 3.38 8.60 22.08
C PRO A 292 3.21 7.47 21.06
N HIS A 293 3.52 7.73 19.78
CA HIS A 293 3.51 6.70 18.72
C HIS A 293 4.44 5.51 19.04
N VAL A 294 5.64 5.75 19.57
CA VAL A 294 6.60 4.68 19.91
C VAL A 294 6.13 3.93 21.17
N SER A 295 5.58 4.63 22.16
CA SER A 295 4.99 4.01 23.35
C SER A 295 3.81 3.09 22.97
N ARG A 296 2.90 3.57 22.13
CA ARG A 296 1.80 2.76 21.55
C ARG A 296 2.33 1.57 20.75
N SER A 297 3.41 1.76 19.99
CA SER A 297 4.05 0.67 19.22
C SER A 297 4.63 -0.40 20.14
N LEU A 298 5.33 -0.04 21.21
CA LEU A 298 5.80 -1.00 22.23
C LEU A 298 4.63 -1.79 22.84
N ASP A 299 3.52 -1.13 23.15
CA ASP A 299 2.33 -1.79 23.70
C ASP A 299 1.66 -2.75 22.71
N THR A 300 1.68 -2.46 21.41
CA THR A 300 1.22 -3.37 20.34
C THR A 300 2.17 -4.55 20.10
N LEU A 301 3.49 -4.33 20.20
CA LEU A 301 4.51 -5.31 19.80
C LEU A 301 4.95 -6.27 20.92
N LYS A 302 4.57 -6.00 22.19
CA LYS A 302 5.05 -6.79 23.36
C LYS A 302 4.66 -8.27 23.36
N SER A 303 3.50 -8.66 22.82
CA SER A 303 3.10 -10.07 22.67
C SER A 303 3.89 -10.74 21.55
N HIS A 304 3.93 -10.12 20.37
CA HIS A 304 4.74 -10.58 19.23
C HIS A 304 6.24 -10.72 19.57
N PHE A 305 6.78 -9.88 20.45
CA PHE A 305 8.14 -10.07 20.95
C PHE A 305 8.29 -11.38 21.75
N GLN A 306 7.33 -11.70 22.61
CA GLN A 306 7.35 -12.93 23.41
C GLN A 306 7.12 -14.17 22.54
N GLU A 307 6.13 -14.13 21.66
CA GLU A 307 5.62 -15.27 20.87
C GLU A 307 6.41 -15.45 19.56
N ASP A 308 6.46 -14.44 18.71
CA ASP A 308 7.11 -14.54 17.39
C ASP A 308 8.63 -14.45 17.50
N VAL A 309 9.17 -13.51 18.28
CA VAL A 309 10.63 -13.32 18.38
C VAL A 309 11.25 -14.33 19.35
N LEU A 310 10.91 -14.31 20.63
CA LEU A 310 11.62 -15.13 21.63
C LEU A 310 11.32 -16.63 21.50
N GLU A 311 10.12 -17.03 21.10
CA GLU A 311 9.74 -18.44 20.93
C GLU A 311 9.84 -18.93 19.47
N ALA A 312 9.17 -18.27 18.51
CA ALA A 312 9.07 -18.81 17.16
C ALA A 312 10.36 -18.65 16.32
N GLN A 313 11.14 -17.57 16.52
CA GLN A 313 12.45 -17.38 15.88
C GLN A 313 13.63 -17.85 16.77
N ASP A 314 13.54 -17.76 18.10
CA ASP A 314 14.64 -18.05 19.04
C ASP A 314 16.01 -17.45 18.61
N PRO A 315 16.09 -16.14 18.32
CA PRO A 315 17.22 -15.53 17.61
C PRO A 315 18.53 -15.59 18.39
N TRP A 316 18.49 -15.72 19.71
CA TRP A 316 19.67 -15.76 20.58
C TRP A 316 20.03 -17.18 21.03
N ALA A 317 19.47 -18.23 20.43
CA ALA A 317 19.94 -19.61 20.64
C ALA A 317 21.45 -19.73 20.35
N SER A 318 21.91 -19.12 19.25
CA SER A 318 23.33 -19.06 18.85
C SER A 318 24.14 -18.09 19.73
N ASN A 319 25.40 -18.43 19.98
CA ASN A 319 26.28 -17.63 20.84
C ASN A 319 26.67 -16.29 20.19
N GLU A 320 26.77 -16.24 18.87
CA GLU A 320 27.10 -15.04 18.09
C GLU A 320 25.97 -14.00 18.20
N ARG A 321 24.71 -14.45 18.07
CA ARG A 321 23.54 -13.58 18.24
C ARG A 321 23.27 -13.25 19.72
N ALA A 322 23.62 -14.14 20.66
CA ALA A 322 23.57 -13.84 22.09
C ALA A 322 24.62 -12.79 22.51
N GLU A 323 25.83 -12.81 21.96
CA GLU A 323 26.83 -11.74 22.18
C GLU A 323 26.34 -10.40 21.63
N ARG A 324 25.65 -10.39 20.48
CA ARG A 324 24.99 -9.18 19.96
C ARG A 324 23.91 -8.64 20.90
N LEU A 325 23.14 -9.49 21.60
CA LEU A 325 22.22 -9.04 22.65
C LEU A 325 22.98 -8.33 23.80
N LEU A 326 24.11 -8.87 24.25
CA LEU A 326 24.92 -8.23 25.30
C LEU A 326 25.42 -6.84 24.87
N GLN A 327 25.79 -6.65 23.59
CA GLN A 327 26.21 -5.35 23.05
C GLN A 327 25.11 -4.26 23.10
N LEU A 328 23.84 -4.64 23.27
CA LEU A 328 22.70 -3.71 23.37
C LEU A 328 22.39 -3.32 24.84
N LEU A 329 22.98 -4.01 25.82
CA LEU A 329 22.80 -3.74 27.26
C LEU A 329 23.84 -2.73 27.79
N PRO A 330 23.48 -1.85 28.74
CA PRO A 330 24.30 -0.71 29.13
C PRO A 330 25.44 -1.03 30.12
N ASP A 331 25.38 -2.16 30.82
CA ASP A 331 26.27 -2.48 31.94
C ASP A 331 27.19 -3.68 31.62
N LYS A 332 28.51 -3.47 31.74
CA LYS A 332 29.52 -4.47 31.37
C LYS A 332 29.65 -5.61 32.38
N ASP A 333 29.45 -5.35 33.66
CA ASP A 333 29.60 -6.33 34.74
C ASP A 333 28.40 -7.31 34.73
N LEU A 334 27.21 -6.78 34.40
CA LEU A 334 26.02 -7.55 34.04
C LEU A 334 26.28 -8.42 32.79
N ASN A 335 26.83 -7.84 31.73
CA ASN A 335 27.13 -8.58 30.49
C ASN A 335 28.13 -9.72 30.70
N GLU A 336 29.18 -9.50 31.49
CA GLU A 336 30.12 -10.57 31.86
C GLU A 336 29.43 -11.68 32.67
N SER A 337 28.52 -11.32 33.57
CA SER A 337 27.81 -12.27 34.42
C SER A 337 26.77 -13.08 33.62
N LEU A 338 26.10 -12.46 32.64
CA LEU A 338 25.23 -13.16 31.69
C LEU A 338 26.03 -14.11 30.80
N ARG A 339 27.16 -13.67 30.22
CA ARG A 339 28.03 -14.52 29.41
C ARG A 339 28.50 -15.75 30.19
N LYS A 340 29.07 -15.55 31.39
CA LYS A 340 29.48 -16.64 32.30
C LYS A 340 28.34 -17.61 32.63
N LYS A 341 27.10 -17.12 32.78
CA LYS A 341 25.90 -17.95 33.02
C LYS A 341 25.48 -18.76 31.80
N TRP A 342 25.63 -18.22 30.59
CA TRP A 342 25.27 -18.90 29.33
C TRP A 342 26.36 -19.88 28.88
N ASP A 343 27.63 -19.55 29.09
CA ASP A 343 28.77 -20.46 28.85
C ASP A 343 28.70 -21.70 29.78
N ALA A 344 28.33 -21.50 31.04
CA ALA A 344 28.16 -22.58 32.02
C ALA A 344 26.92 -23.45 31.79
N ALA A 345 25.97 -23.01 30.94
CA ALA A 345 24.79 -23.76 30.56
C ALA A 345 24.45 -23.51 29.07
N PRO A 346 25.17 -24.15 28.13
CA PRO A 346 24.92 -24.00 26.70
C PRO A 346 23.51 -24.42 26.28
N GLY A 347 23.02 -23.92 25.15
CA GLY A 347 21.72 -24.29 24.59
C GLY A 347 20.49 -23.62 25.23
N ARG A 348 20.68 -22.59 26.07
CA ARG A 348 19.56 -21.77 26.58
C ARG A 348 18.85 -21.01 25.46
N SER A 349 17.52 -21.16 25.39
CA SER A 349 16.66 -20.41 24.46
C SER A 349 16.61 -18.92 24.76
N SER A 350 16.14 -18.13 23.81
CA SER A 350 16.01 -16.67 23.88
C SER A 350 15.08 -16.23 25.01
N ILE A 351 13.99 -16.95 25.27
CA ILE A 351 13.12 -16.73 26.44
C ILE A 351 13.94 -16.83 27.75
N ALA A 352 14.74 -17.88 27.90
CA ALA A 352 15.55 -18.09 29.10
C ALA A 352 16.67 -17.03 29.22
N LYS A 353 17.33 -16.68 28.10
CA LYS A 353 18.33 -15.60 28.05
C LYS A 353 17.73 -14.23 28.37
N TRP A 354 16.49 -13.94 27.94
CA TRP A 354 15.79 -12.69 28.25
C TRP A 354 15.41 -12.57 29.73
N ALA A 355 14.91 -13.66 30.33
CA ALA A 355 14.60 -13.74 31.75
C ALA A 355 15.87 -13.72 32.64
N ASP A 356 17.00 -14.21 32.12
CA ASP A 356 18.29 -14.13 32.80
C ASP A 356 18.73 -12.69 33.04
N ILE A 357 18.45 -11.75 32.13
CA ILE A 357 18.80 -10.32 32.29
C ILE A 357 18.22 -9.77 33.59
N ASP A 358 16.92 -9.94 33.81
CA ASP A 358 16.25 -9.44 35.02
C ASP A 358 16.69 -10.21 36.28
N THR A 359 16.99 -11.50 36.13
CA THR A 359 17.43 -12.36 37.24
C THR A 359 18.83 -11.98 37.74
N VAL A 360 19.78 -11.76 36.82
CA VAL A 360 21.18 -11.42 37.11
C VAL A 360 21.32 -9.95 37.53
N ALA A 361 20.48 -9.06 36.97
CA ALA A 361 20.32 -7.71 37.49
C ALA A 361 19.87 -7.70 38.96
N LYS A 362 18.80 -8.45 39.30
CA LYS A 362 18.26 -8.54 40.66
C LYS A 362 19.19 -9.24 41.66
N SER A 363 20.11 -10.12 41.21
CA SER A 363 21.11 -10.73 42.08
C SER A 363 22.30 -9.81 42.41
N GLY A 364 22.27 -8.54 42.01
CA GLY A 364 23.31 -7.56 42.33
C GLY A 364 24.64 -7.77 41.59
N ALA A 365 24.61 -8.35 40.39
CA ALA A 365 25.80 -8.65 39.59
C ALA A 365 26.65 -7.41 39.27
N SER A 366 26.01 -6.25 39.13
CA SER A 366 26.66 -4.94 39.08
C SER A 366 26.18 -4.08 40.25
N LYS A 367 27.13 -3.44 40.96
CA LYS A 367 26.83 -2.45 42.01
C LYS A 367 26.56 -1.05 41.46
N LYS A 368 26.66 -0.86 40.15
CA LYS A 368 26.50 0.42 39.44
C LYS A 368 25.32 0.42 38.46
N LEU A 369 24.54 -0.67 38.44
CA LEU A 369 23.47 -0.88 37.48
C LEU A 369 22.38 0.20 37.61
N ASP A 370 22.26 1.04 36.60
CA ASP A 370 21.09 1.90 36.44
C ASP A 370 19.90 1.06 35.93
N ALA A 371 18.95 0.80 36.82
CA ALA A 371 17.73 0.07 36.52
C ALA A 371 16.83 0.79 35.49
N LYS A 372 16.89 2.12 35.40
CA LYS A 372 16.18 2.89 34.37
C LYS A 372 16.86 2.69 33.02
N ALA A 373 18.18 2.85 32.94
CA ALA A 373 18.92 2.61 31.70
C ALA A 373 18.77 1.17 31.20
N LEU A 374 18.69 0.18 32.10
CA LEU A 374 18.38 -1.21 31.74
C LEU A 374 16.97 -1.38 31.18
N LEU A 375 15.96 -0.73 31.78
CA LEU A 375 14.58 -0.73 31.26
C LEU A 375 14.50 -0.08 29.87
N GLU A 376 15.14 1.08 29.69
CA GLU A 376 15.19 1.80 28.42
C GLU A 376 15.94 0.99 27.34
N ALA A 377 17.02 0.29 27.70
CA ALA A 377 17.70 -0.65 26.81
C ALA A 377 16.81 -1.85 26.42
N LYS A 378 16.06 -2.43 27.37
CA LYS A 378 15.12 -3.52 27.05
C LYS A 378 13.98 -3.06 26.13
N GLN A 379 13.48 -1.83 26.27
CA GLN A 379 12.54 -1.22 25.32
C GLN A 379 13.16 -1.06 23.92
N ASP A 380 14.39 -0.53 23.85
CA ASP A 380 15.09 -0.33 22.58
C ASP A 380 15.39 -1.68 21.87
N ILE A 381 15.67 -2.76 22.63
CA ILE A 381 15.83 -4.12 22.10
C ILE A 381 14.52 -4.67 21.55
N VAL A 382 13.38 -4.50 22.26
CA VAL A 382 12.07 -4.89 21.73
C VAL A 382 11.82 -4.22 20.37
N LEU A 383 12.08 -2.91 20.27
CA LEU A 383 11.94 -2.16 19.01
C LEU A 383 12.91 -2.65 17.92
N GLU A 384 14.19 -2.89 18.21
CA GLU A 384 15.17 -3.38 17.22
C GLU A 384 14.76 -4.74 16.62
N TYR A 385 13.99 -5.55 17.37
CA TYR A 385 13.54 -6.88 16.98
C TYR A 385 12.07 -6.98 16.49
N THR A 386 11.24 -5.95 16.61
CA THR A 386 9.80 -6.04 16.24
C THR A 386 9.24 -4.85 15.46
N TYR A 387 9.85 -3.66 15.54
CA TYR A 387 9.28 -2.47 14.94
C TYR A 387 9.49 -2.47 13.40
N PRO A 388 8.51 -1.97 12.60
CA PRO A 388 8.61 -1.88 11.15
C PRO A 388 9.94 -1.35 10.60
N ARG A 389 10.55 -2.16 9.74
CA ARG A 389 11.64 -1.78 8.84
C ARG A 389 11.00 -1.49 7.47
N LEU A 390 11.23 -0.28 6.95
CA LEU A 390 10.55 0.26 5.77
C LEU A 390 11.58 0.64 4.69
N ASP A 391 11.30 0.39 3.41
CA ASP A 391 12.03 1.11 2.35
C ASP A 391 11.56 2.56 2.34
N ILE A 392 12.38 3.39 2.96
CA ILE A 392 12.11 4.80 3.17
C ILE A 392 12.22 5.61 1.87
N GLU A 393 12.96 5.17 0.85
CA GLU A 393 13.09 5.88 -0.43
C GLU A 393 11.87 5.66 -1.35
N VAL A 394 11.11 4.58 -1.16
CA VAL A 394 9.75 4.41 -1.73
C VAL A 394 8.81 5.51 -1.24
N SER A 395 8.95 5.89 0.04
CA SER A 395 8.06 6.82 0.72
C SER A 395 8.34 8.29 0.38
N LYS A 396 9.62 8.68 0.25
CA LYS A 396 10.08 10.08 0.28
C LYS A 396 9.77 10.94 -0.97
N LYS A 397 9.50 10.36 -2.14
CA LYS A 397 9.49 11.10 -3.43
C LYS A 397 8.23 10.84 -4.25
N LEU A 398 7.63 11.90 -4.78
CA LEU A 398 6.40 11.86 -5.59
C LEU A 398 6.58 11.08 -6.91
N ASN A 399 7.80 11.00 -7.44
CA ASN A 399 8.11 10.30 -8.70
C ASN A 399 8.49 8.81 -8.56
N HIS A 400 8.30 8.20 -7.37
CA HIS A 400 8.61 6.80 -7.15
C HIS A 400 7.57 5.87 -7.82
N LEU A 401 8.05 4.81 -8.48
CA LEU A 401 7.26 3.78 -9.16
C LEU A 401 7.15 2.54 -8.28
N LEU A 402 5.93 2.07 -8.00
CA LEU A 402 5.72 0.88 -7.17
C LEU A 402 4.82 -0.13 -7.90
N LYS A 403 5.11 -1.42 -7.71
CA LYS A 403 4.43 -2.54 -8.39
C LYS A 403 2.91 -2.48 -8.20
N SER A 404 2.16 -2.58 -9.30
CA SER A 404 0.70 -2.54 -9.29
C SER A 404 0.10 -3.68 -8.43
N PRO A 405 -1.04 -3.43 -7.74
CA PRO A 405 -1.91 -4.50 -7.27
C PRO A 405 -2.34 -5.44 -8.41
N PHE A 406 -2.74 -6.65 -8.05
CA PHE A 406 -3.23 -7.73 -8.92
C PHE A 406 -2.28 -8.23 -10.02
N VAL A 407 -1.04 -7.75 -10.14
CA VAL A 407 -0.06 -8.38 -11.03
C VAL A 407 0.40 -9.73 -10.49
N VAL A 408 0.74 -10.66 -11.37
CA VAL A 408 1.36 -11.93 -10.99
C VAL A 408 2.84 -11.69 -10.68
N HIS A 409 3.37 -12.24 -9.59
CA HIS A 409 4.80 -12.23 -9.32
C HIS A 409 5.48 -13.39 -10.07
N PRO A 410 6.39 -13.13 -11.05
CA PRO A 410 6.84 -14.14 -12.02
C PRO A 410 7.63 -15.30 -11.39
N GLY A 411 8.28 -15.07 -10.25
CA GLY A 411 9.05 -16.11 -9.53
C GLY A 411 8.26 -16.94 -8.50
N THR A 412 6.94 -16.76 -8.40
CA THR A 412 6.06 -17.52 -7.47
C THR A 412 4.70 -17.87 -8.07
N GLY A 413 4.28 -17.17 -9.13
CA GLY A 413 2.94 -17.27 -9.70
C GLY A 413 1.83 -16.66 -8.86
N ARG A 414 2.10 -16.19 -7.64
CA ARG A 414 1.08 -15.58 -6.77
C ARG A 414 0.64 -14.21 -7.27
N VAL A 415 -0.65 -13.93 -7.14
CA VAL A 415 -1.23 -12.62 -7.43
C VAL A 415 -0.91 -11.64 -6.30
N CYS A 416 -0.58 -10.39 -6.64
CA CYS A 416 -0.35 -9.31 -5.67
C CYS A 416 -1.68 -8.78 -5.12
N VAL A 417 -2.35 -9.58 -4.29
CA VAL A 417 -3.70 -9.31 -3.75
C VAL A 417 -3.69 -8.27 -2.61
N PRO A 418 -4.80 -7.53 -2.39
CA PRO A 418 -5.04 -6.80 -1.15
C PRO A 418 -5.01 -7.68 0.11
N ILE A 419 -4.72 -7.06 1.25
CA ILE A 419 -4.70 -7.67 2.59
C ILE A 419 -5.86 -7.08 3.41
N ASP A 420 -6.63 -7.91 4.12
CA ASP A 420 -7.71 -7.46 5.01
C ASP A 420 -7.16 -7.04 6.37
N THR A 421 -6.99 -5.73 6.61
CA THR A 421 -6.48 -5.22 7.88
C THR A 421 -7.41 -5.47 9.08
N LYS A 422 -8.68 -5.81 8.87
CA LYS A 422 -9.60 -6.19 9.97
C LYS A 422 -9.35 -7.60 10.49
N ARG A 423 -8.69 -8.44 9.69
CA ARG A 423 -8.38 -9.86 9.95
C ARG A 423 -6.95 -10.16 9.54
N LEU A 424 -6.04 -9.30 9.96
CA LEU A 424 -4.64 -9.31 9.51
C LEU A 424 -3.91 -10.63 9.86
N GLU A 425 -4.25 -11.24 11.00
CA GLU A 425 -3.71 -12.54 11.43
C GLU A 425 -4.14 -13.72 10.54
N ASP A 426 -5.29 -13.60 9.87
CA ASP A 426 -5.84 -14.65 9.00
C ASP A 426 -5.12 -14.68 7.62
N PHE A 427 -4.23 -13.72 7.33
CA PHE A 427 -3.56 -13.61 6.03
C PHE A 427 -2.35 -14.54 5.92
N ASP A 428 -2.55 -15.70 5.29
CA ASP A 428 -1.48 -16.63 4.93
C ASP A 428 -0.87 -16.28 3.54
N PRO A 429 0.42 -15.85 3.47
CA PRO A 429 1.09 -15.47 2.22
C PRO A 429 1.47 -16.67 1.34
N LEU A 430 1.37 -17.90 1.86
CA LEU A 430 1.61 -19.14 1.13
C LEU A 430 0.35 -19.61 0.41
N ALA A 431 -0.82 -19.41 1.03
CA ALA A 431 -2.14 -19.76 0.53
C ALA A 431 -2.73 -18.78 -0.51
N VAL A 432 -2.14 -17.59 -0.68
CA VAL A 432 -2.52 -16.64 -1.75
C VAL A 432 -2.49 -17.35 -3.11
N PRO A 433 -3.58 -17.26 -3.91
CA PRO A 433 -3.72 -18.05 -5.13
C PRO A 433 -2.65 -17.74 -6.19
N THR A 434 -2.26 -18.79 -6.92
CA THR A 434 -1.35 -18.69 -8.06
C THR A 434 -2.12 -18.58 -9.37
N VAL A 435 -1.49 -17.99 -10.38
CA VAL A 435 -2.07 -17.85 -11.72
C VAL A 435 -2.52 -19.19 -12.30
N GLN A 436 -1.78 -20.28 -12.11
CA GLN A 436 -2.21 -21.60 -12.58
C GLN A 436 -3.38 -22.17 -11.78
N SER A 437 -3.42 -21.98 -10.45
CA SER A 437 -4.58 -22.42 -9.65
C SER A 437 -5.86 -21.70 -10.08
N LEU A 438 -5.78 -20.39 -10.36
CA LEU A 438 -6.92 -19.61 -10.83
C LEU A 438 -7.39 -20.02 -12.22
N LEU A 439 -6.48 -20.34 -13.15
CA LEU A 439 -6.89 -20.83 -14.48
C LEU A 439 -7.53 -22.23 -14.37
N ALA A 440 -6.93 -23.14 -13.61
CA ALA A 440 -7.49 -24.47 -13.36
C ALA A 440 -8.87 -24.42 -12.66
N GLU A 441 -9.10 -23.44 -11.78
CA GLU A 441 -10.43 -23.19 -11.18
C GLU A 441 -11.48 -22.78 -12.23
N ILE A 442 -11.14 -21.93 -13.21
CA ILE A 442 -12.12 -21.59 -14.27
C ILE A 442 -12.36 -22.77 -15.21
N ASP A 443 -11.32 -23.52 -15.58
CA ASP A 443 -11.46 -24.61 -16.53
C ASP A 443 -12.11 -25.85 -15.88
N ALA A 444 -12.11 -25.93 -14.54
CA ALA A 444 -12.94 -26.84 -13.75
C ALA A 444 -14.36 -26.30 -13.44
N TRP A 445 -14.67 -25.03 -13.74
CA TRP A 445 -15.97 -24.41 -13.46
C TRP A 445 -17.04 -24.91 -14.44
N LYS A 446 -17.84 -25.88 -14.00
CA LYS A 446 -18.90 -26.51 -14.81
C LYS A 446 -20.17 -25.67 -14.98
N GLY A 447 -20.25 -24.50 -14.33
CA GLY A 447 -21.49 -23.73 -14.21
C GLY A 447 -22.46 -24.31 -13.17
N GLY A 448 -23.51 -23.55 -12.84
CA GLY A 448 -24.63 -24.08 -12.06
C GLY A 448 -25.44 -25.03 -12.94
N GLY A 449 -25.57 -26.29 -12.50
CA GLY A 449 -26.27 -27.31 -13.28
C GLY A 449 -27.79 -27.11 -13.30
N GLU A 450 -28.36 -27.30 -14.49
CA GLU A 450 -29.66 -27.96 -14.75
C GLU A 450 -30.97 -27.30 -14.25
N ASP A 451 -30.96 -26.39 -13.27
CA ASP A 451 -32.16 -25.70 -12.74
C ASP A 451 -32.55 -24.40 -13.52
N ALA A 452 -32.29 -24.34 -14.83
CA ALA A 452 -32.48 -23.13 -15.65
C ALA A 452 -33.47 -23.23 -16.83
N GLU A 453 -34.07 -24.39 -17.10
CA GLU A 453 -35.11 -24.54 -18.15
C GLU A 453 -36.49 -23.98 -17.73
N GLY A 454 -36.54 -22.82 -17.06
CA GLY A 454 -37.74 -22.39 -16.34
C GLY A 454 -38.00 -20.89 -16.09
N ALA A 455 -37.12 -19.95 -16.47
CA ALA A 455 -37.40 -18.52 -16.29
C ALA A 455 -36.70 -17.62 -17.34
N GLY A 456 -37.47 -16.76 -18.00
CA GLY A 456 -37.00 -15.83 -19.04
C GLY A 456 -36.30 -14.56 -18.52
N SER A 457 -35.46 -14.67 -17.49
CA SER A 457 -34.65 -13.55 -16.99
C SER A 457 -33.27 -13.52 -17.64
N GLN A 458 -32.84 -12.37 -18.16
CA GLN A 458 -31.48 -12.17 -18.68
C GLN A 458 -30.45 -12.41 -17.57
N GLN A 459 -29.79 -13.57 -17.60
CA GLN A 459 -28.82 -13.96 -16.59
C GLN A 459 -27.51 -13.18 -16.83
N LYS A 460 -27.24 -12.17 -15.99
CA LYS A 460 -26.04 -11.33 -16.10
C LYS A 460 -24.77 -12.19 -16.16
N SER A 461 -23.94 -11.95 -17.16
CA SER A 461 -22.71 -12.71 -17.42
C SER A 461 -21.73 -12.58 -16.25
N VAL A 462 -21.60 -13.66 -15.46
CA VAL A 462 -20.70 -13.73 -14.30
C VAL A 462 -19.26 -13.66 -14.80
N GLN A 463 -18.48 -12.69 -14.30
CA GLN A 463 -17.11 -12.47 -14.74
C GLN A 463 -16.20 -13.61 -14.30
N ASP A 464 -15.17 -13.95 -15.07
CA ASP A 464 -14.36 -15.16 -14.80
C ASP A 464 -13.68 -15.14 -13.43
N TRP A 465 -13.30 -13.97 -12.90
CA TRP A 465 -12.72 -13.86 -11.56
C TRP A 465 -13.72 -14.17 -10.43
N GLU A 466 -15.03 -14.03 -10.65
CA GLU A 466 -16.08 -14.38 -9.68
C GLU A 466 -16.26 -15.90 -9.54
N LYS A 467 -15.64 -16.70 -10.42
CA LYS A 467 -15.68 -18.17 -10.46
C LYS A 467 -14.47 -18.79 -9.73
N THR A 468 -13.62 -17.96 -9.13
CA THR A 468 -12.28 -18.33 -8.63
C THR A 468 -12.02 -17.81 -7.22
N SER A 469 -10.99 -18.35 -6.56
CA SER A 469 -10.44 -17.91 -5.28
C SER A 469 -9.87 -16.48 -5.31
N LEU A 470 -9.78 -15.84 -6.49
CA LEU A 470 -9.49 -14.41 -6.62
C LEU A 470 -10.68 -13.52 -6.19
N LYS A 471 -11.90 -14.03 -6.20
CA LYS A 471 -13.15 -13.29 -5.89
C LYS A 471 -13.09 -12.41 -4.64
N PRO A 472 -12.81 -12.92 -3.42
CA PRO A 472 -12.88 -12.10 -2.20
C PRO A 472 -11.90 -10.91 -2.23
N TYR A 473 -10.74 -11.08 -2.87
CA TYR A 473 -9.74 -10.01 -3.01
C TYR A 473 -10.21 -8.90 -3.96
N VAL A 474 -10.92 -9.25 -5.05
CA VAL A 474 -11.51 -8.27 -5.97
C VAL A 474 -12.75 -7.60 -5.37
N GLU A 475 -13.56 -8.31 -4.57
CA GLU A 475 -14.69 -7.73 -3.83
C GLU A 475 -14.21 -6.76 -2.74
N GLN A 476 -13.13 -7.08 -2.02
CA GLN A 476 -12.46 -6.17 -1.09
C GLN A 476 -11.97 -4.91 -1.83
N PHE A 477 -11.29 -5.07 -2.98
CA PHE A 477 -10.80 -3.95 -3.77
C PHE A 477 -11.92 -3.08 -4.34
N ARG A 478 -12.98 -3.69 -4.90
CA ARG A 478 -14.20 -2.99 -5.33
C ARG A 478 -14.78 -2.13 -4.20
N SER A 479 -14.89 -2.70 -3.00
CA SER A 479 -15.42 -2.01 -1.82
C SER A 479 -14.55 -0.81 -1.42
N PHE A 480 -13.22 -0.97 -1.43
CA PHE A 480 -12.27 0.11 -1.19
C PHE A 480 -12.39 1.24 -2.24
N VAL A 481 -12.48 0.88 -3.52
CA VAL A 481 -12.55 1.84 -4.64
C VAL A 481 -13.88 2.61 -4.63
N ILE A 482 -15.00 1.97 -4.28
CA ILE A 482 -16.29 2.65 -4.08
C ILE A 482 -16.20 3.64 -2.92
N GLY A 483 -15.61 3.25 -1.78
CA GLY A 483 -15.39 4.14 -0.64
C GLY A 483 -14.53 5.37 -0.98
N LEU A 484 -13.44 5.17 -1.71
CA LEU A 484 -12.56 6.24 -2.18
C LEU A 484 -13.28 7.21 -3.14
N MET A 485 -14.02 6.68 -4.12
CA MET A 485 -14.79 7.51 -5.07
C MET A 485 -15.93 8.28 -4.39
N LYS A 486 -16.51 7.77 -3.29
CA LYS A 486 -17.51 8.51 -2.52
C LYS A 486 -16.90 9.75 -1.85
N ASP A 487 -15.87 9.55 -1.04
CA ASP A 487 -15.16 10.65 -0.36
C ASP A 487 -14.61 11.70 -1.35
N GLU A 488 -14.14 11.27 -2.54
CA GLU A 488 -13.66 12.17 -3.59
C GLU A 488 -14.79 13.02 -4.22
N ARG A 489 -16.03 12.51 -4.27
CA ARG A 489 -17.22 13.29 -4.67
C ARG A 489 -17.65 14.27 -3.58
N ASP A 490 -17.74 13.79 -2.33
CA ASP A 490 -18.20 14.61 -1.20
C ASP A 490 -17.30 15.85 -1.00
N VAL A 491 -15.99 15.72 -1.25
CA VAL A 491 -15.02 16.84 -1.26
C VAL A 491 -15.26 17.85 -2.39
N LYS A 492 -15.77 17.44 -3.56
CA LYS A 492 -16.14 18.36 -4.66
C LYS A 492 -17.39 19.15 -4.31
N VAL A 493 -18.48 18.45 -3.95
CA VAL A 493 -19.76 19.06 -3.60
C VAL A 493 -19.63 20.01 -2.40
N LYS A 494 -18.76 19.68 -1.43
CA LYS A 494 -18.45 20.60 -0.34
C LYS A 494 -17.76 21.88 -0.85
N ARG A 495 -16.74 21.76 -1.72
CA ARG A 495 -16.01 22.92 -2.25
C ARG A 495 -16.91 23.79 -3.12
N GLU A 496 -17.70 23.19 -4.00
CA GLU A 496 -18.67 23.89 -4.86
C GLU A 496 -19.59 24.78 -4.00
N ARG A 497 -20.14 24.25 -2.90
CA ARG A 497 -20.94 25.03 -1.94
C ARG A 497 -20.16 26.10 -1.17
N GLU A 498 -18.88 25.88 -0.87
CA GLU A 498 -18.04 26.89 -0.21
C GLU A 498 -17.71 28.03 -1.18
N GLU A 499 -17.50 27.75 -2.47
CA GLU A 499 -17.29 28.75 -3.53
C GLU A 499 -18.59 29.50 -3.85
N ASP A 500 -19.73 28.80 -4.03
CA ASP A 500 -21.08 29.42 -4.16
C ASP A 500 -21.38 30.38 -2.98
N SER A 501 -20.96 30.02 -1.76
CA SER A 501 -21.20 30.83 -0.55
C SER A 501 -20.31 32.07 -0.41
N MET A 502 -19.35 32.29 -1.31
CA MET A 502 -18.49 33.48 -1.36
C MET A 502 -18.84 34.44 -2.51
N GLU A 503 -19.84 34.13 -3.33
CA GLU A 503 -20.30 34.98 -4.44
C GLU A 503 -21.61 35.76 -4.15
N PHE A 504 -22.04 35.84 -2.88
CA PHE A 504 -23.23 36.57 -2.41
C PHE A 504 -22.89 37.65 -1.35
#